data_AF-A0A845QCY0-F1
#
_entry.id   AF-A0A845QCY0-F1
#
_cell.length_a   1.000
_cell.length_b   1.000
_cell.length_c   1.000
_cell.angle_alpha   90.00
_cell.angle_beta   90.00
_cell.angle_gamma   90.00
#
_symmetry.space_group_name_H-M   'P 1'
#
loop_
_entity.id
_entity.type
_entity.pdbx_description
1 polymer ?
#
loop_
_entity_poly.entity_id
_entity_poly.type
_entity_poly.pdbx_seq_one_letter_code
_entity_poly.pdbx_strand_id
1 'polypeptide(L)'
;MKELLATVDHIGDIKTGAPTISGIHHSAYRCRDAGETRKFYVDILGLEDAAALAFDKDPAGNDRPYMHLFFKMGDGNFLAFFDEPNSVEEGLFAMKDGIEDYHFAFEVASMDEQAQFKQRLEEAKVPVFGPIDHGFCHSVYFFDPNGLALEITVRDAKHDEIMADEAAQAKAHIEKWSERTRTLKQARLAQAAAE
;
A
#
# COMPACT_ATOMS: atom_id res chain seq x y z
N MET A 1 -20.81 18.93 -6.09
CA MET A 1 -19.43 18.38 -6.01
C MET A 1 -19.37 16.90 -5.58
N LYS A 2 -20.50 16.17 -5.52
CA LYS A 2 -20.51 14.71 -5.26
C LYS A 2 -20.65 13.86 -6.55
N GLU A 3 -20.90 14.48 -7.70
CA GLU A 3 -21.15 13.76 -8.98
C GLU A 3 -19.87 13.24 -9.66
N LEU A 4 -18.68 13.61 -9.18
CA LEU A 4 -17.40 13.29 -9.84
C LEU A 4 -16.74 11.98 -9.38
N LEU A 5 -17.27 11.30 -8.36
CA LEU A 5 -16.52 10.26 -7.64
C LEU A 5 -17.00 8.82 -7.85
N ALA A 6 -18.08 8.62 -8.61
CA ALA A 6 -18.64 7.28 -8.84
C ALA A 6 -18.39 6.73 -10.25
N THR A 7 -18.12 7.60 -11.23
CA THR A 7 -17.86 7.20 -12.62
C THR A 7 -16.83 8.09 -13.26
N VAL A 8 -16.12 7.56 -14.26
CA VAL A 8 -15.16 8.31 -15.08
C VAL A 8 -15.82 8.97 -16.29
N ASP A 9 -17.16 8.93 -16.41
CA ASP A 9 -17.88 9.45 -17.59
C ASP A 9 -17.73 10.96 -17.78
N HIS A 10 -17.32 11.67 -16.73
CA HIS A 10 -17.01 13.09 -16.74
C HIS A 10 -15.62 13.40 -17.34
N ILE A 11 -14.77 12.39 -17.57
CA ILE A 11 -13.44 12.55 -18.15
C ILE A 11 -13.56 12.54 -19.67
N GLY A 12 -13.29 13.70 -20.28
CA GLY A 12 -13.30 13.85 -21.74
C GLY A 12 -12.01 13.40 -22.42
N ASP A 13 -11.99 13.48 -23.76
CA ASP A 13 -10.83 13.10 -24.57
C ASP A 13 -9.60 13.98 -24.29
N ILE A 14 -8.44 13.33 -24.10
CA ILE A 14 -7.15 13.99 -23.88
C ILE A 14 -6.35 13.96 -25.18
N LYS A 15 -6.03 15.13 -25.72
CA LYS A 15 -5.23 15.27 -26.95
C LYS A 15 -3.73 15.46 -26.68
N THR A 16 -3.38 15.87 -25.47
CA THR A 16 -1.99 16.09 -25.05
C THR A 16 -1.38 14.76 -24.63
N GLY A 17 -0.19 14.43 -25.14
CA GLY A 17 0.54 13.25 -24.70
C GLY A 17 0.93 13.37 -23.23
N ALA A 18 0.72 12.31 -22.45
CA ALA A 18 1.16 12.28 -21.06
C ALA A 18 2.70 12.18 -21.00
N PRO A 19 3.35 12.92 -20.09
CA PRO A 19 4.74 12.64 -19.76
C PRO A 19 4.87 11.26 -19.10
N THR A 20 6.04 10.66 -19.20
CA THR A 20 6.34 9.40 -18.51
C THR A 20 6.54 9.66 -17.02
N ILE A 21 5.71 9.04 -16.18
CA ILE A 21 5.98 8.95 -14.74
C ILE A 21 7.15 7.99 -14.54
N SER A 22 8.22 8.45 -13.89
CA SER A 22 9.44 7.67 -13.70
C SER A 22 9.33 6.61 -12.60
N GLY A 23 8.42 6.80 -11.65
CA GLY A 23 8.22 5.93 -10.50
C GLY A 23 7.41 6.61 -9.40
N ILE A 24 7.29 5.92 -8.27
CA ILE A 24 6.69 6.49 -7.05
C ILE A 24 7.79 7.22 -6.29
N HIS A 25 7.66 8.55 -6.15
CA HIS A 25 8.62 9.32 -5.34
C HIS A 25 8.54 8.94 -3.86
N HIS A 26 7.32 8.85 -3.32
CA HIS A 26 7.04 8.20 -2.03
C HIS A 26 5.56 7.85 -1.93
N SER A 27 5.24 6.89 -1.06
CA SER A 27 3.88 6.56 -0.63
C SER A 27 3.71 6.95 0.83
N ALA A 28 2.66 7.71 1.16
CA ALA A 28 2.48 8.27 2.50
C ALA A 28 1.17 7.79 3.16
N TYR A 29 1.25 7.37 4.43
CA TYR A 29 0.12 6.88 5.22
C TYR A 29 -0.04 7.63 6.54
N ARG A 30 -1.18 7.46 7.22
CA ARG A 30 -1.33 7.94 8.60
C ARG A 30 -0.60 6.99 9.55
N CYS A 31 0.09 7.55 10.55
CA CYS A 31 0.53 6.77 11.70
C CYS A 31 -0.14 7.24 12.99
N ARG A 32 -0.25 6.31 13.95
CA ARG A 32 -0.76 6.57 15.30
C ARG A 32 0.25 7.35 16.14
N ASP A 33 1.52 6.96 16.02
CA ASP A 33 2.63 7.53 16.78
C ASP A 33 3.91 7.41 15.93
N ALA A 34 4.64 8.51 15.81
CA ALA A 34 5.87 8.57 15.05
C ALA A 34 6.98 7.63 15.58
N GLY A 35 7.11 7.52 16.90
CA GLY A 35 8.13 6.70 17.55
C GLY A 35 7.89 5.21 17.38
N GLU A 36 6.64 4.76 17.57
CA GLU A 36 6.24 3.36 17.34
C GLU A 36 6.42 2.95 15.88
N THR A 37 6.04 3.83 14.95
CA THR A 37 6.19 3.61 13.51
C THR A 37 7.66 3.51 13.13
N ARG A 38 8.49 4.46 13.60
CA ARG A 38 9.94 4.41 13.39
C ARG A 38 10.54 3.12 13.93
N LYS A 39 10.20 2.74 15.16
CA LYS A 39 10.70 1.50 15.78
C LYS A 39 10.39 0.28 14.91
N PHE A 40 9.18 0.20 14.36
CA PHE A 40 8.81 -0.91 13.50
C PHE A 40 9.62 -0.92 12.19
N TYR A 41 9.59 0.17 11.43
CA TYR A 41 10.20 0.21 10.09
C TYR A 41 11.74 0.22 10.13
N VAL A 42 12.33 0.82 11.15
CA VAL A 42 13.80 0.89 11.30
C VAL A 42 14.32 -0.32 12.05
N ASP A 43 13.84 -0.60 13.26
CA ASP A 43 14.47 -1.62 14.11
C ASP A 43 14.08 -3.04 13.67
N ILE A 44 12.84 -3.26 13.21
CA ILE A 44 12.38 -4.58 12.76
C ILE A 44 12.68 -4.77 11.28
N LEU A 45 12.21 -3.86 10.42
CA LEU A 45 12.37 -4.00 8.96
C LEU A 45 13.72 -3.50 8.42
N GLY A 46 14.51 -2.78 9.20
CA GLY A 46 15.86 -2.37 8.81
C GLY A 46 15.91 -1.24 7.78
N LEU A 47 14.81 -0.51 7.56
CA LEU A 47 14.80 0.65 6.66
C LEU A 47 15.64 1.80 7.22
N GLU A 48 16.18 2.63 6.33
CA GLU A 48 16.93 3.83 6.70
C GLU A 48 15.96 4.95 7.13
N ASP A 49 16.16 5.48 8.33
CA ASP A 49 15.46 6.66 8.87
C ASP A 49 15.96 7.94 8.19
N ALA A 50 15.38 8.25 7.03
CA ALA A 50 15.94 9.25 6.12
C ALA A 50 15.59 10.69 6.51
N ALA A 51 14.36 10.93 7.00
CA ALA A 51 13.94 12.25 7.45
C ALA A 51 12.71 12.20 8.37
N ALA A 52 12.65 13.15 9.30
CA ALA A 52 11.48 13.44 10.12
C ALA A 52 11.27 14.97 10.14
N LEU A 53 10.21 15.44 9.48
CA LEU A 53 9.96 16.87 9.27
C LEU A 53 8.73 17.30 10.08
N ALA A 54 8.92 18.19 11.05
CA ALA A 54 7.83 18.77 11.83
C ALA A 54 7.37 20.09 11.21
N PHE A 55 6.06 20.27 11.14
CA PHE A 55 5.41 21.47 10.61
C PHE A 55 4.35 21.94 11.61
N ASP A 56 4.24 23.25 11.81
CA ASP A 56 3.17 23.84 12.61
C ASP A 56 1.88 24.07 11.79
N LYS A 57 2.01 24.14 10.46
CA LYS A 57 0.93 24.50 9.54
C LYS A 57 0.83 23.55 8.36
N ASP A 58 -0.39 23.36 7.86
CA ASP A 58 -0.65 22.61 6.64
C ASP A 58 -0.23 23.41 5.37
N PRO A 59 -0.20 22.77 4.18
CA PRO A 59 0.16 23.46 2.93
C PRO A 59 -0.76 24.62 2.53
N ALA A 60 -1.97 24.70 3.10
CA ALA A 60 -2.89 25.82 2.91
C ALA A 60 -2.66 26.96 3.94
N GLY A 61 -1.78 26.75 4.92
CA GLY A 61 -1.41 27.73 5.94
C GLY A 61 -2.26 27.68 7.21
N ASN A 62 -3.13 26.68 7.38
CA ASN A 62 -3.94 26.51 8.58
C ASN A 62 -3.10 25.99 9.75
N ASP A 63 -3.48 26.35 10.97
CA ASP A 63 -2.88 25.79 12.19
C ASP A 63 -3.25 24.32 12.34
N ARG A 64 -2.29 23.45 12.03
CA ARG A 64 -2.43 22.00 12.00
C ARG A 64 -1.04 21.41 12.14
N PRO A 65 -0.52 21.27 13.37
CA PRO A 65 0.80 20.71 13.58
C PRO A 65 0.83 19.23 13.17
N TYR A 66 1.87 18.81 12.46
CA TYR A 66 2.08 17.40 12.09
C TYR A 66 3.55 17.10 11.82
N MET A 67 3.90 15.82 11.81
CA MET A 67 5.20 15.31 11.38
C MET A 67 5.05 14.49 10.10
N HIS A 68 6.03 14.61 9.21
CA HIS A 68 6.19 13.73 8.05
C HIS A 68 7.49 12.93 8.15
N LEU A 69 7.35 11.61 8.31
CA LEU A 69 8.44 10.64 8.41
C LEU A 69 8.74 10.02 7.05
N PHE A 70 10.00 9.76 6.75
CA PHE A 70 10.46 9.11 5.53
C PHE A 70 11.43 7.98 5.84
N PHE A 71 11.09 6.78 5.37
CA PHE A 71 11.92 5.59 5.45
C PHE A 71 12.36 5.20 4.05
N LYS A 72 13.67 5.19 3.81
CA LYS A 72 14.23 4.92 2.48
C LYS A 72 14.35 3.42 2.23
N MET A 73 13.88 2.98 1.07
CA MET A 73 13.97 1.61 0.59
C MET A 73 15.24 1.40 -0.26
N GLY A 74 15.54 0.14 -0.59
CA GLY A 74 16.75 -0.24 -1.34
C GLY A 74 16.81 0.35 -2.75
N ASP A 75 15.68 0.73 -3.34
CA ASP A 75 15.58 1.39 -4.65
C ASP A 75 15.78 2.91 -4.60
N GLY A 76 15.93 3.48 -3.39
CA GLY A 76 16.09 4.91 -3.15
C GLY A 76 14.79 5.70 -3.02
N ASN A 77 13.63 5.09 -3.21
CA ASN A 77 12.32 5.70 -2.94
C ASN A 77 11.95 5.58 -1.46
N PHE A 78 10.84 6.20 -1.06
CA PHE A 78 10.48 6.29 0.35
C PHE A 78 9.07 5.74 0.65
N LEU A 79 8.97 5.00 1.76
CA LEU A 79 7.73 4.84 2.48
C LEU A 79 7.65 5.95 3.53
N ALA A 80 6.50 6.61 3.63
CA ALA A 80 6.36 7.80 4.45
C ALA A 80 5.10 7.76 5.33
N PHE A 81 5.13 8.52 6.42
CA PHE A 81 4.01 8.58 7.35
C PHE A 81 3.72 10.02 7.80
N PHE A 82 2.45 10.30 8.05
CA PHE A 82 1.95 11.51 8.66
C PHE A 82 1.48 11.22 10.08
N ASP A 83 2.21 11.78 11.06
CA ASP A 83 1.75 11.88 12.44
C ASP A 83 1.05 13.24 12.59
N GLU A 84 -0.28 13.23 12.65
CA GLU A 84 -1.10 14.44 12.83
C GLU A 84 -2.02 14.20 14.03
N PRO A 85 -1.73 14.84 15.17
CA PRO A 85 -2.30 14.47 16.47
C PRO A 85 -3.75 14.91 16.65
N ASN A 86 -4.23 15.93 15.93
CA ASN A 86 -5.58 16.48 16.18
C ASN A 86 -6.70 15.62 15.59
N SER A 87 -6.37 14.69 14.69
CA SER A 87 -7.34 13.77 14.06
C SER A 87 -7.05 12.30 14.37
N VAL A 88 -6.41 12.01 15.52
CA VAL A 88 -6.16 10.63 15.96
C VAL A 88 -7.42 10.04 16.60
N GLU A 89 -7.89 8.93 16.05
CA GLU A 89 -8.98 8.12 16.59
C GLU A 89 -8.68 6.63 16.36
N GLU A 90 -9.04 5.76 17.31
CA GLU A 90 -8.60 4.35 17.29
C GLU A 90 -9.03 3.60 16.03
N GLY A 91 -10.22 3.90 15.51
CA GLY A 91 -10.77 3.27 14.31
C GLY A 91 -9.92 3.49 13.05
N LEU A 92 -9.17 4.59 12.95
CA LEU A 92 -8.26 4.84 11.82
C LEU A 92 -7.10 3.84 11.75
N PHE A 93 -6.76 3.22 12.88
CA PHE A 93 -5.64 2.30 13.02
C PHE A 93 -6.09 0.87 13.33
N ALA A 94 -7.37 0.57 13.05
CA ALA A 94 -7.83 -0.82 12.97
C ALA A 94 -7.04 -1.56 11.88
N MET A 95 -6.93 -2.88 12.05
CA MET A 95 -6.33 -3.77 11.06
C MET A 95 -7.11 -3.64 9.76
N LYS A 96 -6.43 -3.17 8.73
CA LYS A 96 -6.96 -2.94 7.37
C LYS A 96 -6.94 -4.26 6.63
N ASP A 97 -8.05 -4.59 5.98
CA ASP A 97 -8.08 -5.79 5.17
C ASP A 97 -7.14 -5.62 3.95
N GLY A 98 -6.28 -6.62 3.71
CA GLY A 98 -5.29 -6.57 2.62
C GLY A 98 -5.90 -6.62 1.22
N ILE A 99 -7.20 -6.94 1.09
CA ILE A 99 -7.94 -6.95 -0.18
C ILE A 99 -8.87 -5.74 -0.25
N GLU A 100 -9.56 -5.40 0.83
CA GLU A 100 -10.59 -4.36 0.82
C GLU A 100 -10.02 -2.95 1.06
N ASP A 101 -8.90 -2.82 1.79
CA ASP A 101 -8.34 -1.53 2.19
C ASP A 101 -6.98 -1.24 1.52
N TYR A 102 -5.88 -1.75 2.09
CA TYR A 102 -4.52 -1.42 1.67
C TYR A 102 -3.61 -2.65 1.74
N HIS A 103 -2.72 -2.76 0.75
CA HIS A 103 -1.74 -3.84 0.64
C HIS A 103 -0.37 -3.31 0.26
N PHE A 104 0.67 -3.69 1.01
CA PHE A 104 2.05 -3.25 0.77
C PHE A 104 2.98 -4.44 0.68
N ALA A 105 3.48 -4.73 -0.51
CA ALA A 105 4.48 -5.76 -0.72
C ALA A 105 5.88 -5.14 -0.88
N PHE A 106 6.80 -5.54 0.00
CA PHE A 106 8.22 -5.24 -0.11
C PHE A 106 8.93 -6.43 -0.76
N GLU A 107 9.65 -6.17 -1.84
CA GLU A 107 10.41 -7.20 -2.54
C GLU A 107 11.78 -7.43 -1.88
N VAL A 108 12.16 -8.69 -1.71
CA VAL A 108 13.52 -9.11 -1.29
C VAL A 108 14.09 -10.10 -2.31
N ALA A 109 15.41 -10.24 -2.34
CA ALA A 109 16.08 -10.88 -3.47
C ALA A 109 15.98 -12.41 -3.46
N SER A 110 15.65 -13.02 -2.32
CA SER A 110 15.65 -14.49 -2.18
C SER A 110 14.72 -14.99 -1.08
N MET A 111 14.36 -16.28 -1.18
CA MET A 111 13.62 -17.00 -0.13
C MET A 111 14.36 -17.00 1.22
N ASP A 112 15.69 -16.99 1.20
CA ASP A 112 16.51 -16.92 2.41
C ASP A 112 16.37 -15.56 3.11
N GLU A 113 16.36 -14.46 2.35
CA GLU A 113 16.10 -13.12 2.90
C GLU A 113 14.67 -13.00 3.45
N GLN A 114 13.68 -13.53 2.74
CA GLN A 114 12.30 -13.58 3.26
C GLN A 114 12.22 -14.38 4.57
N ALA A 115 12.87 -15.54 4.64
CA ALA A 115 12.90 -16.35 5.85
C ALA A 115 13.57 -15.61 7.03
N GLN A 116 14.62 -14.83 6.77
CA GLN A 116 15.24 -13.96 7.77
C GLN A 116 14.26 -12.89 8.28
N PHE A 117 13.49 -12.24 7.40
CA PHE A 117 12.46 -11.30 7.83
C PHE A 117 11.37 -11.96 8.67
N LYS A 118 10.90 -13.15 8.27
CA LYS A 118 9.94 -13.92 9.06
C LYS A 118 10.49 -14.21 10.47
N GLN A 119 11.74 -14.64 10.58
CA GLN A 119 12.39 -14.87 11.87
C GLN A 119 12.47 -13.58 12.71
N ARG A 120 12.90 -12.46 12.11
CA ARG A 120 12.96 -11.16 12.81
C ARG A 120 11.59 -10.73 13.36
N LEU A 121 10.53 -10.93 12.58
CA LEU A 121 9.15 -10.64 13.01
C LEU A 121 8.73 -11.53 14.19
N GLU A 122 9.02 -12.84 14.13
CA GLU A 122 8.73 -13.78 15.22
C GLU A 122 9.50 -13.45 16.50
N GLU A 123 10.79 -13.12 16.40
CA GLU A 123 11.63 -12.68 17.53
C GLU A 123 11.08 -11.39 18.17
N ALA A 124 10.59 -10.46 17.35
CA ALA A 124 9.93 -9.24 17.78
C ALA A 124 8.47 -9.46 18.28
N LYS A 125 7.97 -10.70 18.23
CA LYS A 125 6.60 -11.10 18.59
C LYS A 125 5.52 -10.44 17.74
N VAL A 126 5.85 -10.10 16.49
CA VAL A 126 4.89 -9.67 15.47
C VAL A 126 4.29 -10.92 14.82
N PRO A 127 2.96 -11.11 14.83
CA PRO A 127 2.34 -12.21 14.13
C PRO A 127 2.65 -12.16 12.63
N VAL A 128 3.10 -13.29 12.09
CA VAL A 128 3.44 -13.45 10.68
C VAL A 128 2.86 -14.74 10.14
N PHE A 129 2.28 -14.67 8.94
CA PHE A 129 1.62 -15.76 8.25
C PHE A 129 2.33 -16.10 6.94
N GLY A 130 2.32 -17.37 6.54
CA GLY A 130 3.00 -17.87 5.34
C GLY A 130 4.32 -18.62 5.63
N PRO A 131 5.14 -18.89 4.60
CA PRO A 131 5.01 -18.38 3.23
C PRO A 131 3.82 -18.98 2.44
N ILE A 132 3.30 -18.21 1.49
CA ILE A 132 2.27 -18.60 0.51
C ILE A 132 2.90 -18.55 -0.89
N ASP A 133 2.65 -19.58 -1.69
CA ASP A 133 3.03 -19.64 -3.10
C ASP A 133 1.88 -19.13 -3.98
N HIS A 134 2.12 -18.03 -4.71
CA HIS A 134 1.18 -17.44 -5.66
C HIS A 134 1.51 -17.79 -7.11
N GLY A 135 2.46 -18.68 -7.34
CA GLY A 135 2.96 -19.11 -8.65
C GLY A 135 3.96 -18.15 -9.27
N PHE A 136 3.69 -16.84 -9.26
CA PHE A 136 4.59 -15.80 -9.79
C PHE A 136 5.46 -15.14 -8.71
N CYS A 137 5.09 -15.29 -7.44
CA CYS A 137 5.85 -14.85 -6.28
C CYS A 137 5.54 -15.71 -5.05
N HIS A 138 6.38 -15.60 -4.03
CA HIS A 138 6.29 -16.31 -2.75
C HIS A 138 6.32 -15.29 -1.63
N SER A 139 5.41 -15.37 -0.66
CA SER A 139 5.14 -14.24 0.22
C SER A 139 4.79 -14.60 1.67
N VAL A 140 5.24 -13.79 2.62
CA VAL A 140 4.79 -13.79 4.02
C VAL A 140 4.04 -12.51 4.35
N TYR A 141 3.07 -12.58 5.27
CA TYR A 141 2.12 -11.50 5.57
C TYR A 141 2.10 -11.16 7.06
N PHE A 142 2.00 -9.88 7.38
CA PHE A 142 1.98 -9.36 8.75
C PHE A 142 1.37 -7.96 8.78
N PHE A 143 1.20 -7.40 9.97
CA PHE A 143 0.65 -6.05 10.16
C PHE A 143 1.65 -5.13 10.83
N ASP A 144 1.62 -3.86 10.44
CA ASP A 144 2.34 -2.79 11.15
C ASP A 144 1.51 -2.26 12.35
N PRO A 145 2.09 -1.39 13.20
CA PRO A 145 1.39 -0.79 14.34
C PRO A 145 0.21 0.13 13.96
N ASN A 146 0.13 0.54 12.70
CA ASN A 146 -0.90 1.42 12.14
C ASN A 146 -2.04 0.62 11.48
N GLY A 147 -1.98 -0.72 11.57
CA GLY A 147 -2.95 -1.65 11.04
C GLY A 147 -2.82 -1.88 9.53
N LEU A 148 -1.71 -1.49 8.90
CA LEU A 148 -1.48 -1.73 7.47
C LEU A 148 -1.08 -3.19 7.24
N ALA A 149 -1.72 -3.84 6.25
CA ALA A 149 -1.33 -5.17 5.80
C ALA A 149 -0.05 -5.09 4.97
N LEU A 150 1.00 -5.74 5.47
CA LEU A 150 2.32 -5.78 4.84
C LEU A 150 2.64 -7.19 4.35
N GLU A 151 3.44 -7.25 3.30
CA GLU A 151 3.93 -8.44 2.64
C GLU A 151 5.44 -8.32 2.42
N ILE A 152 6.20 -9.40 2.65
CA ILE A 152 7.56 -9.55 2.15
C ILE A 152 7.51 -10.62 1.06
N THR A 153 7.83 -10.23 -0.17
CA THR A 153 7.67 -11.07 -1.37
C THR A 153 8.99 -11.33 -2.07
N VAL A 154 9.07 -12.50 -2.70
CA VAL A 154 10.18 -12.91 -3.56
C VAL A 154 9.60 -13.29 -4.91
N ARG A 155 10.14 -12.74 -5.98
CA ARG A 155 9.74 -13.12 -7.34
C ARG A 155 10.07 -14.59 -7.60
N ASP A 156 9.14 -15.32 -8.19
CA ASP A 156 9.44 -16.63 -8.73
C ASP A 156 10.45 -16.52 -9.90
N ALA A 157 11.19 -17.59 -10.17
CA ALA A 157 12.09 -17.63 -11.32
C ALA A 157 11.37 -17.37 -12.66
N LYS A 158 10.06 -17.67 -12.73
CA LYS A 158 9.21 -17.42 -13.91
C LYS A 158 8.39 -16.13 -13.82
N HIS A 159 8.65 -15.27 -12.82
CA HIS A 159 7.87 -14.05 -12.60
C HIS A 159 7.66 -13.24 -13.89
N ASP A 160 8.74 -12.86 -14.57
CA ASP A 160 8.65 -11.98 -15.74
C ASP A 160 7.97 -12.64 -16.94
N GLU A 161 8.13 -13.97 -17.11
CA GLU A 161 7.42 -14.76 -18.13
C GLU A 161 5.91 -14.75 -17.85
N ILE A 162 5.50 -15.08 -16.62
CA ILE A 162 4.10 -15.10 -16.20
C ILE A 162 3.48 -13.71 -16.35
N MET A 163 4.18 -12.66 -15.91
CA MET A 163 3.69 -11.29 -16.00
C MET A 163 3.56 -10.80 -17.45
N ALA A 164 4.47 -11.20 -18.34
CA ALA A 164 4.36 -10.88 -19.76
C ALA A 164 3.13 -11.57 -20.41
N ASP A 165 2.90 -12.85 -20.09
CA ASP A 165 1.76 -13.62 -20.58
C ASP A 165 0.41 -13.06 -20.07
N GLU A 166 0.34 -12.66 -18.79
CA GLU A 166 -0.82 -12.00 -18.21
C GLU A 166 -1.04 -10.62 -18.82
N ALA A 167 0.02 -9.83 -19.05
CA ALA A 167 -0.08 -8.52 -19.67
C ALA A 167 -0.65 -8.60 -21.10
N ALA A 168 -0.26 -9.62 -21.88
CA ALA A 168 -0.79 -9.85 -23.22
C ALA A 168 -2.29 -10.14 -23.23
N GLN A 169 -2.84 -10.69 -22.13
CA GLN A 169 -4.25 -11.08 -22.00
C GLN A 169 -5.08 -10.12 -21.13
N ALA A 170 -4.44 -9.13 -20.52
CA ALA A 170 -5.04 -8.26 -19.49
C ALA A 170 -6.37 -7.65 -19.91
N LYS A 171 -6.48 -7.13 -21.14
CA LYS A 171 -7.73 -6.54 -21.65
C LYS A 171 -8.88 -7.56 -21.66
N ALA A 172 -8.63 -8.75 -22.21
CA ALA A 172 -9.65 -9.79 -22.28
C ALA A 172 -10.04 -10.32 -20.88
N HIS A 173 -9.06 -10.46 -19.98
CA HIS A 173 -9.31 -10.84 -18.57
C HIS A 173 -10.18 -9.80 -17.85
N ILE A 174 -9.90 -8.51 -18.03
CA ILE A 174 -10.67 -7.40 -17.45
C ILE A 174 -12.10 -7.38 -18.01
N GLU A 175 -12.27 -7.52 -19.33
CA GLU A 175 -13.60 -7.54 -19.97
C GLU A 175 -14.45 -8.69 -19.43
N LYS A 176 -13.89 -9.90 -19.38
CA LYS A 176 -14.55 -11.09 -18.84
C LYS A 176 -14.92 -10.95 -17.36
N TRP A 177 -14.00 -10.43 -16.54
CA TRP A 177 -14.28 -10.17 -15.12
C TRP A 177 -15.36 -9.11 -14.93
N SER A 178 -15.31 -8.05 -15.73
CA SER A 178 -16.29 -6.97 -15.71
C SER A 178 -17.67 -7.47 -16.08
N GLU A 179 -17.81 -8.23 -17.17
CA GLU A 179 -19.07 -8.85 -17.57
C GLU A 179 -19.61 -9.75 -16.46
N ARG A 180 -18.76 -10.63 -15.90
CA ARG A 180 -19.13 -11.54 -14.80
C ARG A 180 -19.64 -10.82 -13.55
N THR A 181 -19.06 -9.66 -13.21
CA THR A 181 -19.29 -9.01 -11.91
C THR A 181 -20.14 -7.74 -11.96
N ARG A 182 -20.44 -7.22 -13.16
CA ARG A 182 -21.12 -5.91 -13.33
C ARG A 182 -22.44 -5.83 -12.59
N THR A 183 -23.33 -6.81 -12.77
CA THR A 183 -24.65 -6.80 -12.14
C THR A 183 -24.56 -6.82 -10.61
N LEU A 184 -23.63 -7.61 -10.05
CA LEU A 184 -23.40 -7.66 -8.61
C LEU A 184 -22.93 -6.30 -8.08
N LYS A 185 -21.97 -5.67 -8.75
CA LYS A 185 -21.45 -4.34 -8.37
C LYS A 185 -22.54 -3.27 -8.43
N GLN A 186 -23.34 -3.25 -9.50
CA GLN A 186 -24.45 -2.29 -9.65
C GLN A 186 -25.50 -2.45 -8.55
N ALA A 187 -25.88 -3.68 -8.20
CA ALA A 187 -26.84 -3.94 -7.14
C ALA A 187 -26.33 -3.45 -5.77
N ARG A 188 -25.05 -3.72 -5.45
CA ARG A 188 -24.42 -3.29 -4.19
C ARG A 188 -24.33 -1.77 -4.07
N LEU A 189 -23.93 -1.09 -5.14
CA LEU A 189 -23.85 0.38 -5.16
C LEU A 189 -25.23 1.04 -5.05
N ALA A 190 -26.25 0.49 -5.71
CA ALA A 190 -27.62 1.00 -5.61
C ALA A 190 -28.19 0.85 -4.19
N GLN A 191 -27.89 -0.28 -3.53
CA GLN A 191 -28.27 -0.47 -2.13
C GLN A 191 -27.59 0.56 -1.21
N ALA A 192 -26.27 0.74 -1.34
CA ALA A 192 -25.52 1.68 -0.52
C ALA A 192 -25.95 3.15 -0.70
N ALA A 193 -26.48 3.51 -1.87
CA ALA A 193 -27.01 4.85 -2.13
C ALA A 193 -28.42 5.10 -1.54
N ALA A 194 -29.12 4.03 -1.15
CA ALA A 194 -30.46 4.10 -0.56
C ALA A 194 -30.45 4.11 0.97
N GLU A 195 -29.30 3.83 1.59
CA GLU A 195 -29.01 3.87 3.03
C GLU A 195 -28.47 5.25 3.44
#